data_AF-A0A6G1HQT9-F1
#
_entry.id   AF-A0A6G1HQT9-F1
#
_cell.length_a   1.000
_cell.length_b   1.000
_cell.length_c   1.000
_cell.angle_alpha   90.00
_cell.angle_beta   90.00
_cell.angle_gamma   90.00
#
_symmetry.space_group_name_H-M   'P 1'
#
loop_
_entity.id
_entity.type
_entity.pdbx_description
1 polymer ?
#
loop_
_entity_poly.entity_id
_entity_poly.type
_entity_poly.pdbx_seq_one_letter_code
_entity_poly.pdbx_strand_id
1 'polypeptide(L)'
;MASEYARADTDEVVRRTNLAVQLVNGQIAHSARYAQVQPKICRDGRFPNEFRAPKTVEELRSMDPSSLDRVLGAYQLPTDMRSLRLTSRDTASSKVANLAKLCTLFDFLGASRIADHERLKRNAIMPF
;
A
#
# COMPACT_ATOMS: atom_id res chain seq x y z
N MET A 1 19.39 19.97 -21.92
CA MET A 1 20.07 18.66 -21.99
C MET A 1 20.49 18.10 -20.63
N ALA A 2 21.24 18.82 -19.77
CA ALA A 2 21.67 18.30 -18.46
C ALA A 2 20.51 17.95 -17.47
N SER A 3 19.38 18.65 -17.56
CA SER A 3 18.23 18.43 -16.67
C SER A 3 17.44 17.14 -16.94
N GLU A 4 17.44 16.62 -18.17
CA GLU A 4 16.75 15.36 -18.51
C GLU A 4 17.53 14.13 -18.02
N TYR A 5 18.87 14.16 -18.09
CA TYR A 5 19.71 13.06 -17.61
C TYR A 5 19.59 12.87 -16.10
N ALA A 6 19.56 13.95 -15.31
CA ALA A 6 19.38 13.86 -13.86
C ALA A 6 18.02 13.26 -13.49
N ARG A 7 16.97 13.52 -14.28
CA ARG A 7 15.63 12.94 -14.05
C ARG A 7 15.60 11.45 -14.40
N ALA A 8 16.22 11.06 -15.51
CA ALA A 8 16.33 9.67 -15.92
C ALA A 8 17.13 8.83 -14.89
N ASP A 9 18.18 9.40 -14.31
CA ASP A 9 18.97 8.76 -13.25
C ASP A 9 18.13 8.55 -11.97
N THR A 10 17.37 9.56 -11.55
CA THR A 10 16.48 9.41 -10.38
C THR A 10 15.37 8.39 -10.61
N ASP A 11 14.79 8.33 -11.82
CA ASP A 11 13.72 7.37 -12.14
C ASP A 11 14.23 5.93 -12.10
N GLU A 12 15.44 5.68 -12.63
CA GLU A 12 16.07 4.36 -12.58
C GLU A 12 16.40 3.93 -11.14
N VAL A 13 16.86 4.85 -10.28
CA VAL A 13 17.08 4.58 -8.85
C VAL A 13 15.76 4.24 -8.14
N VAL A 14 14.69 5.00 -8.40
CA VAL A 14 13.35 4.73 -7.87
C VAL A 14 12.87 3.35 -8.32
N ARG A 15 13.00 3.05 -9.61
CA ARG A 15 12.59 1.78 -10.21
C ARG A 15 13.35 0.59 -9.60
N ARG A 16 14.68 0.66 -9.51
CA ARG A 16 15.51 -0.41 -8.92
C ARG A 16 15.20 -0.63 -7.45
N THR A 17 15.11 0.46 -6.68
CA THR A 17 14.79 0.38 -5.24
C THR A 17 13.41 -0.24 -5.03
N ASN A 18 12.40 0.23 -5.76
CA ASN A 18 11.04 -0.27 -5.64
C ASN A 18 10.91 -1.74 -6.06
N LEU A 19 11.70 -2.19 -7.02
CA LEU A 19 11.76 -3.60 -7.41
C LEU A 19 12.36 -4.47 -6.30
N ALA A 20 13.46 -4.03 -5.68
CA ALA A 20 14.05 -4.74 -4.54
C ALA A 20 13.06 -4.83 -3.36
N VAL A 21 12.41 -3.72 -3.03
CA VAL A 21 11.36 -3.65 -2.00
C VAL A 21 10.22 -4.62 -2.31
N GLN A 22 9.78 -4.69 -3.56
CA GLN A 22 8.71 -5.60 -3.99
C GLN A 22 9.08 -7.07 -3.81
N LEU A 23 10.34 -7.45 -4.09
CA LEU A 23 10.82 -8.81 -3.87
C LEU A 23 10.83 -9.17 -2.38
N VAL A 24 11.32 -8.27 -1.52
CA VAL A 24 11.35 -8.48 -0.06
C VAL A 24 9.94 -8.58 0.51
N ASN A 25 9.07 -7.62 0.17
CA ASN A 25 7.69 -7.61 0.66
C ASN A 25 6.89 -8.83 0.19
N GLY A 26 7.15 -9.34 -1.01
CA GLY A 26 6.51 -10.54 -1.56
C GLY A 26 6.85 -11.84 -0.81
N GLN A 27 7.93 -11.86 -0.04
CA GLN A 27 8.31 -13.00 0.79
C GLN A 27 7.57 -13.03 2.13
N ILE A 28 6.97 -11.91 2.55
CA ILE A 28 6.30 -11.80 3.85
C ILE A 28 5.04 -12.66 3.85
N ALA A 29 4.96 -13.60 4.79
CA ALA A 29 3.77 -14.42 5.00
C ALA A 29 2.67 -13.61 5.69
N HIS A 30 1.40 -13.88 5.35
CA HIS A 30 0.25 -13.22 5.96
C HIS A 30 0.11 -13.43 7.48
N SER A 31 0.68 -14.54 7.99
CA SER A 31 0.72 -14.89 9.41
C SER A 31 1.83 -14.16 10.19
N ALA A 32 2.82 -13.60 9.49
CA ALA A 32 3.98 -12.94 10.10
C ALA A 32 3.65 -11.51 10.53
N ARG A 33 2.91 -11.37 11.64
CA ARG A 33 2.43 -10.08 12.19
C ARG A 33 3.54 -9.06 12.43
N TYR A 34 4.70 -9.53 12.88
CA TYR A 34 5.87 -8.70 13.21
C TYR A 34 6.88 -8.58 12.07
N ALA A 35 6.59 -9.15 10.89
CA ALA A 35 7.46 -8.98 9.74
C ALA A 35 7.42 -7.52 9.27
N GLN A 36 8.59 -7.00 8.88
CA GLN A 36 8.74 -5.61 8.47
C GLN A 36 8.45 -5.47 6.97
N VAL A 37 7.43 -4.67 6.66
CA VAL A 37 7.10 -4.23 5.31
C VAL A 37 7.94 -3.01 4.98
N GLN A 38 8.66 -3.09 3.87
CA GLN A 38 9.56 -2.06 3.39
C GLN A 38 8.78 -1.01 2.58
N PRO A 39 9.02 0.29 2.80
CA PRO A 39 8.37 1.35 2.02
C PRO A 39 8.97 1.47 0.62
N LYS A 40 8.15 1.90 -0.34
CA LYS A 40 8.59 2.23 -1.70
C LYS A 40 8.89 3.72 -1.80
N ILE A 41 9.79 4.08 -2.70
CA ILE A 41 10.05 5.46 -3.07
C ILE A 41 8.91 5.94 -3.98
N CYS A 42 8.36 7.11 -3.69
CA CYS A 42 7.37 7.78 -4.51
C CYS A 42 7.98 8.31 -5.82
N ARG A 43 7.13 8.73 -6.76
CA ARG A 43 7.57 9.30 -8.04
C ARG A 43 8.38 10.60 -7.92
N ASP A 44 8.27 11.28 -6.79
CA ASP A 44 9.05 12.47 -6.45
C ASP A 44 10.44 12.14 -5.86
N GLY A 45 10.80 10.85 -5.78
CA GLY A 45 12.08 10.38 -5.23
C GLY A 45 12.12 10.35 -3.70
N ARG A 46 11.00 10.57 -3.01
CA ARG A 46 10.92 10.60 -1.54
C ARG A 46 10.07 9.46 -1.01
N PHE A 47 10.24 9.14 0.28
CA PHE A 47 9.32 8.22 0.96
C PHE A 47 8.11 8.99 1.54
N PRO A 48 6.94 8.36 1.69
CA PRO A 48 5.82 8.98 2.39
C PRO A 48 6.18 9.30 3.84
N ASN A 49 5.83 10.50 4.34
CA ASN A 49 6.19 10.92 5.70
C ASN A 49 5.74 9.93 6.79
N GLU A 50 4.50 9.44 6.67
CA GLU A 50 3.87 8.49 7.61
C GLU A 50 4.45 7.06 7.48
N PHE A 51 5.18 6.78 6.39
CA PHE A 51 5.74 5.48 6.07
C PHE A 51 7.17 5.60 5.49
N ARG A 52 8.01 6.41 6.15
CA ARG A 52 9.41 6.63 5.74
C ARG A 52 10.36 5.50 6.15
N ALA A 53 9.93 4.67 7.08
CA ALA A 53 10.71 3.61 7.69
C ALA A 53 9.93 2.30 7.60
N PRO A 54 10.63 1.15 7.65
CA PRO A 54 9.97 -0.15 7.67
C PRO A 54 9.00 -0.24 8.86
N LYS A 55 7.79 -0.72 8.61
CA LYS A 55 6.76 -0.94 9.64
C LYS A 55 6.33 -2.38 9.64
N THR A 56 5.92 -2.88 10.79
CA THR A 56 5.37 -4.23 10.89
C THR A 56 4.01 -4.33 10.18
N VAL A 57 3.63 -5.55 9.79
CA VAL A 57 2.29 -5.82 9.23
C VAL A 57 1.20 -5.38 10.20
N GLU A 58 1.39 -5.59 11.50
CA GLU A 58 0.46 -5.18 12.54
C GLU A 58 0.33 -3.66 12.65
N GLU A 59 1.44 -2.91 12.62
CA GLU A 59 1.43 -1.44 12.62
C GLU A 59 0.75 -0.86 11.38
N LEU A 60 0.92 -1.50 10.21
CA LEU A 60 0.21 -1.07 9.00
C LEU A 60 -1.29 -1.36 9.11
N ARG A 61 -1.69 -2.49 9.70
CA ARG A 61 -3.11 -2.84 9.92
C ARG A 61 -3.80 -1.94 10.94
N SER A 62 -3.07 -1.51 11.97
CA SER A 62 -3.58 -0.63 13.03
C SER A 62 -3.41 0.87 12.72
N MET A 63 -2.87 1.21 11.55
CA MET A 63 -2.69 2.58 11.11
C MET A 63 -4.02 3.33 11.09
N ASP A 64 -4.02 4.57 11.62
CA ASP A 64 -5.17 5.45 11.57
C ASP A 64 -5.63 5.68 10.12
N PRO A 65 -6.96 5.68 9.84
CA PRO A 65 -7.46 5.91 8.49
C PRO A 65 -6.93 7.17 7.82
N SER A 66 -6.70 8.24 8.58
CA SER A 66 -6.16 9.51 8.07
C SER A 66 -4.70 9.38 7.65
N SER A 67 -3.89 8.67 8.44
CA SER A 67 -2.49 8.36 8.07
C SER A 67 -2.45 7.45 6.85
N LEU A 68 -3.34 6.47 6.77
CA LEU A 68 -3.44 5.59 5.60
C LEU A 68 -3.82 6.37 4.33
N ASP A 69 -4.77 7.31 4.42
CA ASP A 69 -5.15 8.18 3.30
C ASP A 69 -4.00 9.08 2.85
N ARG A 70 -3.19 9.61 3.78
CA ARG A 70 -1.97 10.37 3.43
C ARG A 70 -0.94 9.50 2.70
N VAL A 71 -0.76 8.25 3.13
CA VAL A 71 0.15 7.30 2.47
C VAL A 71 -0.34 6.95 1.07
N LEU A 72 -1.64 6.64 0.92
CA LEU A 72 -2.25 6.37 -0.39
C LEU A 72 -2.13 7.58 -1.32
N GLY A 73 -2.41 8.78 -0.81
CA GLY A 73 -2.25 10.03 -1.56
C GLY A 73 -0.81 10.29 -2.00
N ALA A 74 0.18 10.02 -1.13
CA ALA A 74 1.60 10.14 -1.49
C ALA A 74 1.99 9.20 -2.64
N TYR A 75 1.44 7.98 -2.66
CA TYR A 75 1.64 7.02 -3.75
C TYR A 75 0.71 7.23 -4.96
N GLN A 76 -0.14 8.26 -4.94
CA GLN A 76 -1.16 8.52 -5.98
C GLN A 76 -2.11 7.34 -6.19
N LEU A 77 -2.38 6.57 -5.12
CA LEU A 77 -3.28 5.44 -5.13
C LEU A 77 -4.72 5.89 -4.87
N PRO A 78 -5.72 5.14 -5.36
CA PRO A 78 -7.11 5.50 -5.15
C PRO A 78 -7.50 5.45 -3.67
N THR A 79 -8.05 6.55 -3.16
CA THR A 79 -8.62 6.67 -1.81
C THR A 79 -10.16 6.60 -1.83
N ASP A 80 -10.78 6.84 -2.98
CA ASP A 80 -12.23 6.91 -3.14
C ASP A 80 -12.91 5.54 -3.23
N MET A 81 -14.09 5.43 -2.61
CA MET A 81 -14.87 4.19 -2.55
C MET A 81 -15.26 3.64 -3.93
N ARG A 82 -15.54 4.52 -4.91
CA ARG A 82 -15.86 4.10 -6.29
C ARG A 82 -14.67 3.43 -6.96
N SER A 83 -13.49 3.99 -6.79
CA SER A 83 -12.24 3.48 -7.37
C SER A 83 -11.79 2.17 -6.70
N LEU A 84 -12.20 1.94 -5.44
CA LEU A 84 -12.01 0.69 -4.70
C LEU A 84 -13.06 -0.40 -5.02
N ARG A 85 -13.87 -0.19 -6.06
CA ARG A 85 -14.97 -1.09 -6.51
C ARG A 85 -15.98 -1.40 -5.39
N LEU A 86 -16.30 -0.42 -4.54
CA LEU A 86 -17.37 -0.53 -3.53
C LEU A 86 -18.70 0.02 -4.09
N THR A 87 -19.10 -0.42 -5.30
CA THR A 87 -20.18 0.23 -6.07
C THR A 87 -21.57 -0.40 -5.90
N SER A 88 -21.83 -1.16 -4.85
CA SER A 88 -23.21 -1.59 -4.59
C SER A 88 -23.50 -1.72 -3.11
N ARG A 89 -24.63 -1.12 -2.72
CA ARG A 89 -25.22 -0.97 -1.37
C ARG A 89 -24.57 0.08 -0.46
N ASP A 90 -25.30 1.19 -0.36
CA ASP A 90 -25.47 2.04 0.80
C ASP A 90 -24.61 1.67 2.01
N THR A 91 -23.72 2.58 2.40
CA THR A 91 -22.92 2.52 3.63
C THR A 91 -21.96 1.33 3.72
N ALA A 92 -20.92 1.30 2.88
CA ALA A 92 -19.75 0.49 3.22
C ALA A 92 -19.24 0.96 4.60
N SER A 93 -19.34 0.10 5.61
CA SER A 93 -18.83 0.37 6.95
C SER A 93 -17.40 0.89 6.85
N SER A 94 -17.02 1.90 7.66
CA SER A 94 -15.67 2.48 7.69
C SER A 94 -14.58 1.42 7.76
N LYS A 95 -14.89 0.27 8.39
CA LYS A 95 -14.02 -0.91 8.46
C LYS A 95 -13.76 -1.56 7.10
N VAL A 96 -14.76 -1.69 6.24
CA VAL A 96 -14.64 -2.27 4.88
C VAL A 96 -13.88 -1.33 3.96
N ALA A 97 -14.14 -0.02 4.06
CA ALA A 97 -13.36 0.99 3.34
C ALA A 97 -11.89 0.95 3.75
N ASN A 98 -11.61 0.85 5.06
CA ASN A 98 -10.24 0.74 5.56
C ASN A 98 -9.53 -0.53 5.07
N LEU A 99 -10.21 -1.68 5.09
CA LEU A 99 -9.66 -2.93 4.55
C LEU A 99 -9.33 -2.83 3.05
N ALA A 100 -10.19 -2.19 2.26
CA ALA A 100 -9.94 -1.99 0.82
C ALA A 100 -8.72 -1.08 0.56
N LYS A 101 -8.56 -0.03 1.37
CA LYS A 101 -7.38 0.85 1.36
C LYS A 101 -6.10 0.08 1.71
N LEU A 102 -6.14 -0.72 2.78
CA LEU A 102 -5.02 -1.58 3.18
C LEU A 102 -4.65 -2.59 2.09
N CYS A 103 -5.63 -3.27 1.49
CA CYS A 103 -5.38 -4.18 0.36
C CYS A 103 -4.64 -3.47 -0.77
N THR A 104 -5.12 -2.28 -1.16
CA THR A 104 -4.53 -1.47 -2.22
C THR A 104 -3.09 -1.09 -1.90
N LEU A 105 -2.81 -0.70 -0.66
CA LEU A 105 -1.45 -0.39 -0.21
C LEU A 105 -0.55 -1.64 -0.26
N PHE A 106 -1.00 -2.77 0.29
CA PHE A 106 -0.21 -4.01 0.29
C PHE A 106 0.06 -4.53 -1.13
N ASP A 107 -0.92 -4.46 -2.03
CA ASP A 107 -0.77 -4.78 -3.44
C ASP A 107 0.31 -3.91 -4.09
N PHE A 108 0.24 -2.58 -3.87
CA PHE A 108 1.22 -1.65 -4.41
C PHE A 108 2.63 -1.91 -3.86
N LEU A 109 2.76 -2.21 -2.56
CA LEU A 109 4.04 -2.51 -1.92
C LEU A 109 4.63 -3.87 -2.33
N GLY A 110 3.86 -4.71 -3.03
CA GLY A 110 4.28 -6.05 -3.43
C GLY A 110 4.04 -7.13 -2.37
N ALA A 111 3.35 -6.80 -1.28
CA ALA A 111 2.97 -7.72 -0.22
C ALA A 111 1.70 -8.50 -0.59
N SER A 112 1.71 -9.15 -1.77
CA SER A 112 0.54 -9.83 -2.35
C SER A 112 -0.07 -10.88 -1.42
N ARG A 113 0.77 -11.66 -0.73
CA ARG A 113 0.31 -12.67 0.25
C ARG A 113 -0.50 -12.07 1.39
N ILE A 114 -0.16 -10.84 1.83
CA ILE A 114 -0.89 -10.11 2.86
C ILE A 114 -2.20 -9.56 2.28
N ALA A 115 -2.13 -8.95 1.09
CA ALA A 115 -3.27 -8.38 0.40
C ALA A 115 -4.37 -9.44 0.12
N ASP A 116 -3.99 -10.63 -0.33
CA ASP A 116 -4.91 -11.75 -0.56
C ASP A 116 -5.66 -12.15 0.71
N HIS A 117 -4.97 -12.17 1.85
CA HIS A 117 -5.58 -12.47 3.14
C HIS A 117 -6.56 -11.38 3.60
N GLU A 118 -6.21 -10.11 3.38
CA GLU A 118 -7.13 -8.99 3.69
C GLU A 118 -8.36 -8.97 2.75
N ARG A 119 -8.20 -9.36 1.48
CA ARG A 119 -9.33 -9.57 0.55
C ARG A 119 -10.23 -10.71 1.00
N LEU A 120 -9.67 -11.83 1.47
CA LEU A 120 -10.44 -12.94 2.04
C LEU A 120 -11.25 -12.49 3.27
N LYS A 121 -10.66 -11.69 4.18
CA LYS A 121 -11.40 -11.10 5.31
C LYS A 121 -12.52 -10.17 4.84
N ARG A 122 -12.26 -9.31 3.86
CA ARG A 122 -13.29 -8.43 3.27
C ARG A 122 -14.46 -9.25 2.72
N ASN A 123 -14.18 -10.32 1.97
CA ASN A 123 -15.21 -11.21 1.42
C ASN A 123 -15.97 -11.97 2.51
N ALA A 124 -15.31 -12.34 3.62
CA ALA A 124 -15.97 -12.97 4.76
C ALA A 124 -16.91 -12.00 5.51
N ILE A 125 -16.63 -10.70 5.50
CA ILE A 125 -17.46 -9.65 6.11
C ILE A 125 -18.64 -9.24 5.21
N MET A 126 -18.52 -9.46 3.89
CA MET A 126 -19.61 -9.29 2.92
C MET A 126 -19.92 -10.60 2.18
N PRO A 127 -20.51 -11.59 2.87
CA PRO A 127 -21.09 -12.74 2.19
C PRO A 127 -22.40 -12.28 1.53
N PHE A 128 -22.38 -12.11 0.21
CA PHE A 128 -23.53 -11.94 -0.70
C PHE A 128 -24.71 -11.07 -0.21
#